data_AF-R7WQT6-F1
#
_entry.id   AF-R7WQT6-F1
#
_cell.length_a   1.000
_cell.length_b   1.000
_cell.length_c   1.000
_cell.angle_alpha   90.00
_cell.angle_beta   90.00
_cell.angle_gamma   90.00
#
_symmetry.space_group_name_H-M   'P 1'
#
loop_
_entity.id
_entity.type
_entity.pdbx_description
1 polymer ?
#
loop_
_entity_poly.entity_id
_entity_poly.type
_entity_poly.pdbx_seq_one_letter_code
_entity_poly.pdbx_strand_id
1 'polypeptide(L)'
;MKIYGMRWVGSRTSNYDEMRDFVANKLGLTMGLDQENAVVFDFPDGSAFEVFKPTDNEHSFFDHPVPGIIVDDVRAARAELEEKGVEFIGEVHDGVDTSWGTAWSHFTAPDGHTYVLISRPAMHPGKTAREFDELRICLKVDDIDEAVKVYRDGLGLPVVDDWTHPGGQRGVLFGVAPAAIELFDKDQWDLVDDSELGERTGTDHALRVELADTDAVEALATKLEKLGVGRDGALTRTPWEQNCLRMSTSEGEQLTLFTLPAEERVVREHARSLLPY
;
A
#
# COMPACT_ATOMS: atom_id res chain seq x y z
N MET A 1 -14.01 -4.08 -18.76
CA MET A 1 -14.05 -3.97 -17.29
C MET A 1 -12.69 -4.34 -16.70
N LYS A 2 -12.18 -3.57 -15.73
CA LYS A 2 -11.02 -3.94 -14.91
C LYS A 2 -11.46 -4.24 -13.47
N ILE A 3 -11.17 -5.45 -12.98
CA ILE A 3 -11.48 -5.90 -11.62
C ILE A 3 -10.25 -5.71 -10.73
N TYR A 4 -10.43 -5.11 -9.55
CA TYR A 4 -9.36 -4.88 -8.57
C TYR A 4 -9.38 -5.88 -7.41
N GLY A 5 -10.52 -6.52 -7.16
CA GLY A 5 -10.67 -7.53 -6.11
C GLY A 5 -12.02 -7.45 -5.40
N MET A 6 -12.16 -8.26 -4.35
CA MET A 6 -13.35 -8.29 -3.50
C MET A 6 -12.99 -7.62 -2.17
N ARG A 7 -13.46 -6.39 -1.94
CA ARG A 7 -12.97 -5.53 -0.84
C ARG A 7 -14.07 -4.85 -0.03
N TRP A 8 -15.30 -5.30 -0.16
CA TRP A 8 -16.42 -4.82 0.64
C TRP A 8 -17.34 -5.97 0.96
N VAL A 9 -17.92 -5.98 2.15
CA VAL A 9 -19.00 -6.88 2.53
C VAL A 9 -20.09 -6.08 3.22
N GLY A 10 -21.30 -6.15 2.68
CA GLY A 10 -22.49 -5.58 3.29
C GLY A 10 -23.30 -6.64 4.02
N SER A 11 -23.73 -6.36 5.24
CA SER A 11 -24.63 -7.25 5.98
C SER A 11 -25.83 -6.49 6.51
N ARG A 12 -27.01 -7.02 6.19
CA ARG A 12 -28.28 -6.60 6.79
C ARG A 12 -28.75 -7.67 7.76
N THR A 13 -29.23 -7.26 8.93
CA THR A 13 -29.76 -8.20 9.93
C THR A 13 -30.79 -7.54 10.84
N SER A 14 -31.76 -8.31 11.32
CA SER A 14 -32.69 -7.86 12.37
C SER A 14 -32.01 -7.69 13.73
N ASN A 15 -30.86 -8.32 13.93
CA ASN A 15 -30.08 -8.28 15.17
C ASN A 15 -28.97 -7.22 15.09
N TYR A 16 -29.31 -6.02 14.62
CA TYR A 16 -28.34 -4.96 14.30
C TYR A 16 -27.37 -4.66 15.45
N ASP A 17 -27.87 -4.40 16.66
CA ASP A 17 -27.02 -4.04 17.80
C ASP A 17 -26.05 -5.17 18.19
N GLU A 18 -26.50 -6.42 18.12
CA GLU A 18 -25.65 -7.59 18.39
C GLU A 18 -24.58 -7.78 17.32
N MET A 19 -24.92 -7.56 16.05
CA MET A 19 -23.96 -7.64 14.95
C MET A 19 -22.94 -6.51 15.02
N ARG A 20 -23.38 -5.27 15.29
CA ARG A 20 -22.48 -4.13 15.50
C ARG A 20 -21.53 -4.39 16.67
N ASP A 21 -22.04 -4.87 17.81
CA ASP A 21 -21.21 -5.24 18.97
C ASP A 21 -20.22 -6.36 18.62
N PHE A 22 -20.67 -7.37 17.88
CA PHE A 22 -19.80 -8.44 17.42
C PHE A 22 -18.64 -7.90 16.57
N VAL A 23 -18.93 -7.04 15.57
CA VAL A 23 -17.88 -6.49 14.70
C VAL A 23 -16.96 -5.53 15.46
N ALA A 24 -17.52 -4.61 16.26
CA ALA A 24 -16.74 -3.61 16.98
C ALA A 24 -15.93 -4.21 18.14
N ASN A 25 -16.60 -4.95 19.03
CA ASN A 25 -16.04 -5.31 20.33
C ASN A 25 -15.51 -6.74 20.39
N LYS A 26 -16.08 -7.68 19.61
CA LYS A 26 -15.62 -9.08 19.61
C LYS A 26 -14.57 -9.35 18.53
N LEU A 27 -14.74 -8.78 17.33
CA LEU A 27 -13.72 -8.81 16.28
C LEU A 27 -12.68 -7.69 16.42
N GLY A 28 -13.02 -6.60 17.11
CA GLY A 28 -12.09 -5.49 17.34
C GLY A 28 -11.90 -4.58 16.13
N LEU A 29 -12.84 -4.55 15.18
CA LEU A 29 -12.73 -3.64 14.03
C LEU A 29 -13.08 -2.21 14.42
N THR A 30 -12.33 -1.27 13.88
CA THR A 30 -12.56 0.16 14.07
C THR A 30 -13.76 0.60 13.24
N MET A 31 -14.67 1.34 13.87
CA MET A 31 -15.75 2.02 13.17
C MET A 31 -15.17 3.22 12.41
N GLY A 32 -15.13 3.14 11.09
CA GLY A 32 -14.60 4.17 10.20
C GLY A 32 -15.64 5.26 9.89
N LEU A 33 -16.86 4.85 9.56
CA LEU A 33 -17.97 5.76 9.22
C LEU A 33 -19.25 5.38 9.96
N ASP A 34 -19.92 6.38 10.52
CA ASP A 34 -21.28 6.26 11.03
C ASP A 34 -22.21 7.06 10.10
N GLN A 35 -22.88 6.36 9.19
CA GLN A 35 -23.79 6.95 8.21
C GLN A 35 -25.23 6.98 8.75
N GLU A 36 -26.14 7.66 8.06
CA GLU A 36 -27.56 7.69 8.48
C GLU A 36 -28.17 6.29 8.60
N ASN A 37 -27.93 5.43 7.61
CA ASN A 37 -28.57 4.12 7.47
C ASN A 37 -27.61 2.92 7.59
N ALA A 38 -26.33 3.14 7.89
CA ALA A 38 -25.36 2.08 8.05
C ALA A 38 -24.21 2.51 8.97
N VAL A 39 -23.41 1.53 9.39
CA VAL A 39 -22.11 1.74 10.01
C VAL A 39 -21.07 0.96 9.21
N VAL A 40 -19.93 1.59 8.91
CA VAL A 40 -18.83 0.98 8.17
C VAL A 40 -17.66 0.74 9.12
N PHE A 41 -17.19 -0.50 9.13
CA PHE A 41 -16.00 -0.92 9.86
C PHE A 41 -14.84 -1.14 8.90
N ASP A 42 -13.68 -0.66 9.28
CA ASP A 42 -12.48 -0.76 8.46
C ASP A 42 -11.74 -2.06 8.77
N PHE A 43 -11.40 -2.80 7.72
CA PHE A 43 -10.38 -3.83 7.84
C PHE A 43 -8.99 -3.23 7.72
N PRO A 44 -7.99 -3.85 8.37
CA PRO A 44 -6.61 -3.45 8.23
C PRO A 44 -6.10 -3.41 6.79
N ASP A 45 -6.66 -4.18 5.83
CA ASP A 45 -6.26 -4.15 4.42
C ASP A 45 -6.99 -3.07 3.56
N GLY A 46 -7.81 -2.23 4.19
CA GLY A 46 -8.60 -1.21 3.49
C GLY A 46 -9.79 -1.79 2.73
N SER A 47 -10.16 -3.04 3.00
CA SER A 47 -11.53 -3.49 2.74
C SER A 47 -12.47 -3.01 3.84
N ALA A 48 -13.78 -3.11 3.62
CA ALA A 48 -14.78 -2.67 4.59
C ALA A 48 -15.84 -3.72 4.89
N PHE A 49 -16.32 -3.67 6.13
CA PHE A 49 -17.53 -4.36 6.57
C PHE A 49 -18.59 -3.32 6.89
N GLU A 50 -19.61 -3.22 6.05
CA GLU A 50 -20.77 -2.36 6.26
C GLU A 50 -21.94 -3.13 6.88
N VAL A 51 -22.44 -2.64 8.00
CA VAL A 51 -23.62 -3.19 8.70
C VAL A 51 -24.77 -2.19 8.57
N PHE A 52 -25.82 -2.59 7.83
CA PHE A 52 -26.97 -1.75 7.59
C PHE A 52 -27.87 -1.64 8.82
N LYS A 53 -28.27 -0.41 9.16
CA LYS A 53 -29.19 -0.11 10.25
C LYS A 53 -30.61 -0.58 9.89
N PRO A 54 -31.47 -0.86 10.87
CA PRO A 54 -32.86 -1.25 10.61
C PRO A 54 -33.68 -0.20 9.83
N THR A 55 -33.22 1.05 9.79
CA THR A 55 -33.83 2.16 9.04
C THR A 55 -33.54 2.10 7.54
N ASP A 56 -32.51 1.37 7.12
CA ASP A 56 -32.23 1.15 5.70
C ASP A 56 -33.38 0.35 5.08
N ASN A 57 -33.93 0.80 3.97
CA ASN A 57 -34.92 0.03 3.19
C ASN A 57 -34.41 -0.34 1.80
N GLU A 58 -33.32 0.29 1.35
CA GLU A 58 -32.76 0.10 0.01
C GLU A 58 -32.15 -1.29 -0.13
N HIS A 59 -31.54 -1.85 0.92
CA HIS A 59 -30.91 -3.17 0.89
C HIS A 59 -31.81 -4.26 1.48
N SER A 60 -33.13 -4.06 1.46
CA SER A 60 -34.11 -5.03 2.00
C SER A 60 -34.06 -6.41 1.34
N PHE A 61 -33.46 -6.52 0.16
CA PHE A 61 -33.24 -7.77 -0.56
C PHE A 61 -31.99 -8.55 -0.13
N PHE A 62 -31.20 -8.03 0.83
CA PHE A 62 -30.07 -8.77 1.39
C PHE A 62 -30.57 -9.83 2.38
N ASP A 63 -30.56 -11.08 1.95
CA ASP A 63 -30.88 -12.27 2.76
C ASP A 63 -29.63 -12.99 3.29
N HIS A 64 -28.45 -12.57 2.84
CA HIS A 64 -27.13 -13.01 3.29
C HIS A 64 -26.12 -11.85 3.19
N PRO A 65 -24.91 -11.97 3.75
CA PRO A 65 -23.84 -10.99 3.48
C PRO A 65 -23.54 -10.89 1.98
N VAL A 66 -23.44 -9.67 1.46
CA VAL A 66 -23.25 -9.39 0.04
C VAL A 66 -21.80 -8.97 -0.22
N PRO A 67 -21.02 -9.76 -1.00
CA PRO A 67 -19.65 -9.41 -1.34
C PRO A 67 -19.60 -8.36 -2.47
N GLY A 68 -18.73 -7.37 -2.30
CA GLY A 68 -18.49 -6.29 -3.24
C GLY A 68 -17.24 -6.47 -4.07
N ILE A 69 -17.42 -6.48 -5.40
CA ILE A 69 -16.37 -6.57 -6.41
C ILE A 69 -16.02 -5.15 -6.87
N ILE A 70 -14.77 -4.76 -6.68
CA ILE A 70 -14.29 -3.42 -7.01
C ILE A 70 -13.90 -3.36 -8.48
N VAL A 71 -14.46 -2.39 -9.20
CA VAL A 71 -14.23 -2.17 -10.63
C VAL A 71 -13.81 -0.73 -10.91
N ASP A 72 -13.25 -0.50 -12.10
CA ASP A 72 -12.85 0.82 -12.59
C ASP A 72 -14.05 1.74 -12.86
N ASP A 73 -15.10 1.19 -13.47
CA ASP A 73 -16.34 1.91 -13.78
C ASP A 73 -17.54 0.96 -13.66
N VAL A 74 -18.42 1.19 -12.68
CA VAL A 74 -19.62 0.36 -12.45
C VAL A 74 -20.58 0.37 -13.62
N ARG A 75 -20.76 1.50 -14.30
CA ARG A 75 -21.72 1.60 -15.41
C ARG A 75 -21.22 0.84 -16.61
N ALA A 76 -19.94 0.99 -16.95
CA ALA A 76 -19.31 0.24 -18.02
C ALA A 76 -19.27 -1.26 -17.70
N ALA A 77 -18.93 -1.63 -16.46
CA ALA A 77 -18.91 -3.01 -16.00
C ALA A 77 -20.31 -3.65 -16.03
N ARG A 78 -21.34 -2.92 -15.58
CA ARG A 78 -22.74 -3.36 -15.66
C ARG A 78 -23.16 -3.60 -17.10
N ALA A 79 -22.95 -2.64 -17.99
CA ALA A 79 -23.32 -2.78 -19.40
C ALA A 79 -22.65 -4.01 -20.04
N GLU A 80 -21.36 -4.23 -19.77
CA GLU A 80 -20.62 -5.40 -20.27
C GLU A 80 -21.18 -6.73 -19.73
N LEU A 81 -21.66 -6.76 -18.47
CA LEU A 81 -22.25 -7.95 -17.87
C LEU A 81 -23.69 -8.20 -18.32
N GLU A 82 -24.48 -7.14 -18.53
CA GLU A 82 -25.83 -7.23 -19.11
C GLU A 82 -25.77 -7.80 -20.54
N GLU A 83 -24.80 -7.37 -21.37
CA GLU A 83 -24.54 -7.95 -22.70
C GLU A 83 -24.21 -9.45 -22.63
N LYS A 84 -23.65 -9.91 -21.50
CA LYS A 84 -23.33 -11.31 -21.22
C LYS A 84 -24.46 -12.06 -20.52
N GLY A 85 -25.63 -11.44 -20.34
CA GLY A 85 -26.83 -12.06 -19.78
C GLY A 85 -26.92 -12.05 -18.25
N VAL A 86 -26.16 -11.19 -17.55
CA VAL A 86 -26.28 -11.01 -16.10
C VAL A 86 -27.44 -10.07 -15.79
N GLU A 87 -28.33 -10.48 -14.87
CA GLU A 87 -29.46 -9.67 -14.43
C GLU A 87 -29.08 -8.80 -13.22
N PHE A 88 -29.25 -7.49 -13.36
CA PHE A 88 -29.02 -6.51 -12.31
C PHE A 88 -30.30 -6.18 -11.53
N ILE A 89 -30.13 -5.93 -10.24
CA ILE A 89 -31.17 -5.50 -9.31
C ILE A 89 -31.16 -3.98 -9.27
N GLY A 90 -32.27 -3.37 -9.70
CA GLY A 90 -32.44 -1.91 -9.65
C GLY A 90 -31.53 -1.12 -10.57
N GLU A 91 -31.39 0.16 -10.27
CA GLU A 91 -30.56 1.11 -11.03
C GLU A 91 -29.10 1.11 -10.52
N VAL A 92 -28.22 1.83 -11.22
CA VAL A 92 -26.91 2.17 -10.69
C VAL A 92 -27.11 3.29 -9.68
N HIS A 93 -26.58 3.11 -8.47
CA HIS A 93 -26.60 4.13 -7.43
C HIS A 93 -25.34 4.97 -7.51
N ASP A 94 -25.48 6.28 -7.28
CA ASP A 94 -24.35 7.20 -7.11
C ASP A 94 -24.12 7.46 -5.62
N GLY A 95 -22.88 7.33 -5.20
CA GLY A 95 -22.48 7.65 -3.83
C GLY A 95 -22.49 9.15 -3.57
N VAL A 96 -22.73 9.50 -2.30
CA VAL A 96 -22.53 10.85 -1.78
C VAL A 96 -21.19 10.91 -1.02
N ASP A 97 -20.78 12.10 -0.56
CA ASP A 97 -19.49 12.30 0.12
C ASP A 97 -19.26 11.40 1.35
N THR A 98 -20.33 10.87 1.95
CA THR A 98 -20.29 9.96 3.10
C THR A 98 -20.41 8.48 2.74
N SER A 99 -20.62 8.15 1.45
CA SER A 99 -20.72 6.77 0.97
C SER A 99 -19.33 6.14 0.85
N TRP A 100 -19.25 4.83 1.10
CA TRP A 100 -17.98 4.09 0.97
C TRP A 100 -17.50 3.99 -0.48
N GLY A 101 -18.43 3.78 -1.42
CA GLY A 101 -18.15 3.74 -2.86
C GLY A 101 -18.77 4.94 -3.60
N THR A 102 -18.18 5.32 -4.73
CA THR A 102 -18.67 6.46 -5.54
C THR A 102 -19.84 6.09 -6.47
N ALA A 103 -19.99 4.80 -6.78
CA ALA A 103 -21.17 4.25 -7.42
C ALA A 103 -21.24 2.74 -7.15
N TRP A 104 -22.44 2.16 -7.19
CA TRP A 104 -22.61 0.71 -7.05
C TRP A 104 -23.82 0.17 -7.81
N SER A 105 -23.79 -1.12 -8.13
CA SER A 105 -24.93 -1.81 -8.73
C SER A 105 -24.96 -3.29 -8.36
N HIS A 106 -26.12 -3.76 -7.92
CA HIS A 106 -26.33 -5.11 -7.42
C HIS A 106 -26.78 -6.05 -8.53
N PHE A 107 -26.39 -7.32 -8.47
CA PHE A 107 -26.80 -8.34 -9.42
C PHE A 107 -26.86 -9.71 -8.76
N THR A 108 -27.62 -10.62 -9.36
CA THR A 108 -27.69 -12.02 -8.92
C THR A 108 -26.74 -12.87 -9.77
N ALA A 109 -25.84 -13.60 -9.12
CA ALA A 109 -24.93 -14.51 -9.80
C ALA A 109 -25.57 -15.91 -10.02
N PRO A 110 -24.98 -16.78 -10.87
CA PRO A 110 -25.55 -18.10 -11.18
C PRO A 110 -25.67 -19.06 -9.98
N ASP A 111 -25.00 -18.78 -8.86
CA ASP A 111 -25.13 -19.54 -7.61
C ASP A 111 -26.34 -19.11 -6.76
N GLY A 112 -27.09 -18.10 -7.23
CA GLY A 112 -28.28 -17.58 -6.56
C GLY A 112 -27.98 -16.49 -5.53
N HIS A 113 -26.71 -16.12 -5.32
CA HIS A 113 -26.35 -15.09 -4.37
C HIS A 113 -26.32 -13.69 -5.00
N THR A 114 -26.60 -12.70 -4.15
CA THR A 114 -26.44 -11.28 -4.49
C THR A 114 -24.97 -10.87 -4.38
N TYR A 115 -24.49 -10.18 -5.41
CA TYR A 115 -23.20 -9.50 -5.45
C TYR A 115 -23.40 -8.02 -5.78
N VAL A 116 -22.39 -7.20 -5.50
CA VAL A 116 -22.39 -5.79 -5.86
C VAL A 116 -21.12 -5.42 -6.62
N LEU A 117 -21.27 -4.70 -7.72
CA LEU A 117 -20.17 -3.95 -8.33
C LEU A 117 -20.04 -2.62 -7.61
N ILE A 118 -18.83 -2.23 -7.22
CA ILE A 118 -18.57 -0.94 -6.58
C ILE A 118 -17.44 -0.24 -7.33
N SER A 119 -17.65 1.03 -7.67
CA SER A 119 -16.63 1.86 -8.32
C SER A 119 -15.50 2.08 -7.32
N ARG A 120 -14.26 1.96 -7.80
CA ARG A 120 -13.08 2.27 -7.00
C ARG A 120 -13.23 3.68 -6.40
N PRO A 121 -13.27 3.83 -5.06
CA PRO A 121 -13.17 5.14 -4.47
C PRO A 121 -11.75 5.67 -4.72
N ALA A 122 -11.63 6.93 -5.17
CA ALA A 122 -10.33 7.59 -5.37
C ALA A 122 -9.54 7.66 -4.05
N MET A 123 -10.25 7.76 -2.92
CA MET A 123 -9.74 7.65 -1.56
C MET A 123 -10.67 6.79 -0.71
N HIS A 124 -10.11 5.88 0.09
CA HIS A 124 -10.87 5.08 1.05
C HIS A 124 -11.35 5.97 2.21
N PRO A 125 -12.66 6.14 2.43
CA PRO A 125 -13.15 6.92 3.56
C PRO A 125 -12.95 6.10 4.84
N GLY A 126 -11.90 6.42 5.60
CA GLY A 126 -11.44 5.67 6.78
C GLY A 126 -9.92 5.76 7.01
N LYS A 127 -9.14 6.14 5.99
CA LYS A 127 -7.73 6.51 6.17
C LYS A 127 -7.60 8.00 6.42
N THR A 128 -6.65 8.39 7.28
CA THR A 128 -6.13 9.75 7.29
C THR A 128 -5.66 10.07 5.87
N ALA A 129 -6.41 10.93 5.18
CA ALA A 129 -5.99 11.44 3.89
C ALA A 129 -4.60 12.04 4.07
N ARG A 130 -3.63 11.59 3.29
CA ARG A 130 -2.41 12.37 3.12
C ARG A 130 -2.84 13.64 2.41
N GLU A 131 -2.41 14.80 2.90
CA GLU A 131 -2.70 16.09 2.26
C GLU A 131 -1.84 16.34 1.00
N PHE A 132 -1.28 15.27 0.41
CA PHE A 132 -0.39 15.31 -0.74
C PHE A 132 -0.60 14.09 -1.64
N ASP A 133 -0.43 14.29 -2.96
CA ASP A 133 -0.56 13.22 -3.97
C ASP A 133 0.71 12.37 -4.10
N GLU A 134 1.89 13.00 -4.01
CA GLU A 134 3.19 12.34 -4.19
C GLU A 134 4.25 12.94 -3.26
N LEU A 135 5.04 12.09 -2.60
CA LEU A 135 6.21 12.48 -1.82
C LEU A 135 7.47 12.07 -2.59
N ARG A 136 8.39 13.02 -2.80
CA ARG A 136 9.67 12.78 -3.48
C ARG A 136 10.83 13.08 -2.55
N ILE A 137 11.85 12.21 -2.57
CA ILE A 137 13.16 12.46 -1.96
C ILE A 137 14.12 12.82 -3.08
N CYS A 138 14.71 14.02 -3.02
CA CYS A 138 15.65 14.51 -4.02
C CYS A 138 17.07 14.42 -3.49
N LEU A 139 17.94 13.70 -4.20
CA LEU A 139 19.36 13.60 -3.90
C LEU A 139 20.15 14.44 -4.90
N LYS A 140 21.15 15.17 -4.39
CA LYS A 140 22.11 15.86 -5.24
C LYS A 140 23.32 14.94 -5.43
N VAL A 141 23.60 14.59 -6.67
CA VAL A 141 24.78 13.83 -7.09
C VAL A 141 25.70 14.69 -7.94
N ASP A 142 27.00 14.42 -7.89
CA ASP A 142 28.01 15.07 -8.72
C ASP A 142 28.18 14.33 -10.07
N ASP A 143 28.01 12.99 -10.14
CA ASP A 143 27.93 12.22 -11.38
C ASP A 143 26.56 11.52 -11.55
N ILE A 144 25.67 12.14 -12.35
CA ILE A 144 24.33 11.61 -12.59
C ILE A 144 24.32 10.31 -13.41
N ASP A 145 25.31 10.08 -14.28
CA ASP A 145 25.35 8.88 -15.12
C ASP A 145 25.81 7.66 -14.32
N GLU A 146 26.69 7.85 -13.34
CA GLU A 146 27.05 6.81 -12.37
C GLU A 146 25.87 6.49 -11.45
N ALA A 147 25.24 7.51 -10.87
CA ALA A 147 24.06 7.34 -10.02
C ALA A 147 22.94 6.57 -10.74
N VAL A 148 22.63 6.94 -11.99
CA VAL A 148 21.58 6.26 -12.78
C VAL A 148 21.86 4.77 -12.95
N LYS A 149 23.11 4.34 -13.14
CA LYS A 149 23.45 2.91 -13.21
C LYS A 149 23.17 2.20 -11.89
N VAL A 150 23.52 2.81 -10.76
CA VAL A 150 23.26 2.23 -9.44
C VAL A 150 21.76 2.05 -9.21
N TYR A 151 20.95 3.09 -9.41
CA TYR A 151 19.52 3.05 -9.16
C TYR A 151 18.74 2.21 -10.19
N ARG A 152 18.99 2.40 -11.49
CA ARG A 152 18.29 1.68 -12.56
C ARG A 152 18.81 0.26 -12.73
N ASP A 153 20.12 0.11 -12.93
CA ASP A 153 20.70 -1.18 -13.32
C ASP A 153 21.00 -2.03 -12.09
N GLY A 154 21.41 -1.43 -10.98
CA GLY A 154 21.69 -2.09 -9.70
C GLY A 154 20.42 -2.47 -8.95
N LEU A 155 19.70 -1.47 -8.45
CA LEU A 155 18.47 -1.67 -7.66
C LEU A 155 17.25 -2.06 -8.51
N GLY A 156 17.27 -1.81 -9.82
CA GLY A 156 16.16 -2.17 -10.71
C GLY A 156 15.01 -1.17 -10.68
N LEU A 157 15.24 0.06 -10.23
CA LEU A 157 14.17 1.06 -10.12
C LEU A 157 13.73 1.53 -11.52
N PRO A 158 12.42 1.54 -11.82
CA PRO A 158 11.92 2.03 -13.10
C PRO A 158 12.13 3.54 -13.21
N VAL A 159 12.60 4.00 -14.36
CA VAL A 159 12.64 5.43 -14.69
C VAL A 159 11.23 5.89 -15.03
N VAL A 160 10.72 6.86 -14.28
CA VAL A 160 9.42 7.50 -14.51
C VAL A 160 9.57 8.70 -15.44
N ASP A 161 10.64 9.47 -15.26
CA ASP A 161 10.97 10.62 -16.11
C ASP A 161 12.49 10.85 -16.16
N ASP A 162 13.00 11.37 -17.27
CA ASP A 162 14.42 11.69 -17.50
C ASP A 162 14.50 12.94 -18.37
N TRP A 163 15.13 13.98 -17.86
CA TRP A 163 15.16 15.28 -18.52
C TRP A 163 16.55 15.91 -18.58
N THR A 164 16.72 16.73 -19.61
CA THR A 164 17.85 17.65 -19.76
C THR A 164 17.31 19.01 -20.19
N HIS A 165 17.59 20.04 -19.40
CA HIS A 165 17.22 21.42 -19.72
C HIS A 165 18.25 22.08 -20.66
N PRO A 166 17.91 23.21 -21.31
CA PRO A 166 18.78 23.86 -22.30
C PRO A 166 20.16 24.27 -21.78
N GLY A 167 20.31 24.50 -20.47
CA GLY A 167 21.59 24.81 -19.84
C GLY A 167 22.41 23.57 -19.45
N GLY A 168 21.98 22.37 -19.84
CA GLY A 168 22.64 21.11 -19.50
C GLY A 168 22.29 20.57 -18.10
N GLN A 169 21.34 21.19 -17.38
CA GLN A 169 20.86 20.67 -16.11
C GLN A 169 20.08 19.38 -16.35
N ARG A 170 20.45 18.31 -15.66
CA ARG A 170 19.84 16.99 -15.82
C ARG A 170 19.12 16.56 -14.54
N GLY A 171 18.14 15.68 -14.69
CA GLY A 171 17.50 15.00 -13.58
C GLY A 171 16.81 13.73 -14.06
N VAL A 172 16.70 12.75 -13.17
CA VAL A 172 16.04 11.47 -13.42
C VAL A 172 15.13 11.17 -12.23
N LEU A 173 13.88 10.83 -12.51
CA LEU A 173 12.89 10.42 -11.51
C LEU A 173 12.73 8.90 -11.58
N PHE A 174 12.95 8.24 -10.44
CA PHE A 174 12.72 6.80 -10.29
C PHE A 174 11.40 6.55 -9.56
N GLY A 175 10.68 5.53 -10.02
CA GLY A 175 9.49 5.03 -9.32
C GLY A 175 9.93 4.16 -8.15
N VAL A 176 9.54 4.55 -6.93
CA VAL A 176 9.83 3.81 -5.70
C VAL A 176 8.52 3.49 -5.01
N ALA A 177 8.09 2.23 -5.06
CA ALA A 177 6.89 1.77 -4.39
C ALA A 177 7.05 0.31 -3.90
N PRO A 178 6.76 0.01 -2.62
CA PRO A 178 6.40 0.93 -1.53
C PRO A 178 7.63 1.65 -0.92
N ALA A 179 7.42 2.84 -0.33
CA ALA A 179 8.45 3.60 0.39
C ALA A 179 7.94 4.10 1.76
N ALA A 180 8.86 4.29 2.71
CA ALA A 180 8.60 4.84 4.03
C ALA A 180 9.69 5.84 4.42
N ILE A 181 9.37 6.77 5.32
CA ILE A 181 10.36 7.64 5.98
C ILE A 181 10.52 7.14 7.41
N GLU A 182 11.76 6.88 7.81
CA GLU A 182 12.16 6.64 9.20
C GLU A 182 12.84 7.91 9.72
N LEU A 183 12.48 8.33 10.94
CA LEU A 183 13.10 9.45 11.62
C LEU A 183 13.78 8.93 12.88
N PHE A 184 15.07 9.21 12.99
CA PHE A 184 15.86 8.91 14.17
C PHE A 184 16.26 10.23 14.84
N ASP A 185 16.19 10.26 16.17
CA ASP A 185 16.98 11.24 16.89
C ASP A 185 18.47 10.87 16.85
N LYS A 186 19.32 11.73 17.41
CA LYS A 186 20.76 11.51 17.38
C LYS A 186 21.17 10.20 18.06
N ASP A 187 20.59 9.88 19.20
CA ASP A 187 21.01 8.72 20.00
C ASP A 187 20.60 7.42 19.30
N GLN A 188 19.42 7.40 18.67
CA GLN A 188 18.97 6.30 17.83
C GLN A 188 19.84 6.15 16.57
N TRP A 189 20.26 7.25 15.94
CA TRP A 189 21.17 7.21 14.79
C TRP A 189 22.54 6.62 15.18
N ASP A 190 23.13 7.12 16.26
CA ASP A 190 24.41 6.64 16.79
C ASP A 190 24.32 5.13 17.14
N LEU A 191 23.21 4.69 17.76
CA LEU A 191 22.97 3.28 18.06
C LEU A 191 22.91 2.41 16.80
N VAL A 192 22.28 2.90 15.73
CA VAL A 192 22.15 2.18 14.47
C VAL A 192 23.51 2.00 13.79
N ASP A 193 24.31 3.06 13.72
CA ASP A 193 25.66 3.00 13.16
C ASP A 193 26.57 2.05 13.97
N ASP A 194 26.56 2.18 15.30
CA ASP A 194 27.33 1.31 16.20
C ASP A 194 26.89 -0.18 16.08
N SER A 195 25.62 -0.45 15.76
CA SER A 195 25.09 -1.82 15.64
C SER A 195 25.27 -2.43 14.25
N GLU A 196 25.14 -1.65 13.18
CA GLU A 196 25.15 -2.16 11.80
C GLU A 196 26.56 -2.16 11.20
N LEU A 197 27.40 -1.17 11.54
CA LEU A 197 28.75 -1.00 11.01
C LEU A 197 29.84 -1.08 12.09
N GLY A 198 29.52 -0.67 13.32
CA GLY A 198 30.48 -0.59 14.43
C GLY A 198 31.28 0.71 14.48
N GLU A 199 31.00 1.64 13.56
CA GLU A 199 31.54 2.99 13.55
C GLU A 199 30.54 3.99 12.97
N ARG A 200 30.72 5.26 13.33
CA ARG A 200 29.83 6.36 12.94
C ARG A 200 30.27 6.93 11.61
N THR A 201 29.31 7.11 10.73
CA THR A 201 29.59 7.45 9.32
C THR A 201 29.58 8.97 9.09
N GLY A 202 28.96 9.72 10.01
CA GLY A 202 28.87 11.18 9.96
C GLY A 202 27.89 11.70 8.92
N THR A 203 27.00 10.86 8.41
CA THR A 203 25.94 11.23 7.46
C THR A 203 24.63 11.51 8.17
N ASP A 204 23.81 12.38 7.60
CA ASP A 204 22.50 12.77 8.17
C ASP A 204 21.30 12.12 7.45
N HIS A 205 21.55 11.23 6.49
CA HIS A 205 20.51 10.51 5.75
C HIS A 205 21.03 9.17 5.22
N ALA A 206 20.12 8.22 5.02
CA ALA A 206 20.44 6.90 4.48
C ALA A 206 19.26 6.37 3.65
N LEU A 207 19.59 5.56 2.64
CA LEU A 207 18.66 4.72 1.91
C LEU A 207 18.68 3.32 2.50
N ARG A 208 17.50 2.71 2.66
CA ARG A 208 17.36 1.36 3.21
C ARG A 208 16.53 0.52 2.27
N VAL A 209 17.04 -0.64 1.88
CA VAL A 209 16.41 -1.58 0.93
C VAL A 209 16.20 -2.91 1.62
N GLU A 210 14.94 -3.25 1.87
CA GLU A 210 14.57 -4.55 2.42
C GLU A 210 14.58 -5.63 1.34
N LEU A 211 15.09 -6.82 1.69
CA LEU A 211 15.15 -7.99 0.83
C LEU A 211 14.51 -9.22 1.50
N ALA A 212 14.30 -10.26 0.69
CA ALA A 212 13.62 -11.49 1.10
C ALA A 212 14.35 -12.20 2.24
N ASP A 213 15.66 -12.34 2.09
CA ASP A 213 16.53 -13.11 2.95
C ASP A 213 17.99 -12.65 2.75
N THR A 214 18.89 -13.27 3.50
CA THR A 214 20.32 -12.98 3.45
C THR A 214 20.99 -13.34 2.13
N ASP A 215 20.47 -14.33 1.39
CA ASP A 215 21.02 -14.71 0.08
C ASP A 215 20.70 -13.62 -0.95
N ALA A 216 19.50 -13.06 -0.90
CA ALA A 216 19.09 -11.91 -1.70
C ALA A 216 19.92 -10.66 -1.38
N VAL A 217 20.25 -10.44 -0.09
CA VAL A 217 21.17 -9.36 0.34
C VAL A 217 22.53 -9.51 -0.33
N GLU A 218 23.15 -10.69 -0.24
CA GLU A 218 24.48 -10.92 -0.82
C GLU A 218 24.46 -10.86 -2.36
N ALA A 219 23.41 -11.38 -3.00
CA ALA A 219 23.25 -11.31 -4.45
C ALA A 219 23.12 -9.87 -4.95
N LEU A 220 22.33 -9.03 -4.27
CA LEU A 220 22.19 -7.62 -4.64
C LEU A 220 23.46 -6.84 -4.33
N ALA A 221 24.10 -7.08 -3.19
CA ALA A 221 25.38 -6.46 -2.86
C ALA A 221 26.45 -6.74 -3.93
N THR A 222 26.60 -8.00 -4.33
CA THR A 222 27.54 -8.41 -5.40
C THR A 222 27.24 -7.70 -6.73
N LYS A 223 25.96 -7.45 -7.02
CA LYS A 223 25.53 -6.72 -8.22
C LYS A 223 25.90 -5.24 -8.13
N LEU A 224 25.68 -4.61 -6.98
CA LEU A 224 26.00 -3.20 -6.72
C LEU A 224 27.52 -2.95 -6.70
N GLU A 225 28.30 -3.86 -6.14
CA GLU A 225 29.78 -3.80 -6.16
C GLU A 225 30.33 -3.74 -7.59
N LYS A 226 29.74 -4.49 -8.53
CA LYS A 226 30.12 -4.46 -9.96
C LYS A 226 29.81 -3.12 -10.63
N LEU A 227 28.96 -2.30 -10.02
CA LEU A 227 28.58 -0.96 -10.48
C LEU A 227 29.33 0.15 -9.74
N GLY A 228 30.31 -0.19 -8.89
CA GLY A 228 31.14 0.78 -8.17
C GLY A 228 30.65 1.13 -6.76
N VAL A 229 29.58 0.51 -6.26
CA VAL A 229 29.12 0.71 -4.87
C VAL A 229 30.07 -0.01 -3.91
N GLY A 230 30.57 0.71 -2.91
CA GLY A 230 31.43 0.19 -1.86
C GLY A 230 30.67 -0.69 -0.88
N ARG A 231 31.30 -1.78 -0.44
CA ARG A 231 30.82 -2.59 0.68
C ARG A 231 31.58 -2.18 1.94
N ASP A 232 30.87 -1.61 2.90
CA ASP A 232 31.50 -0.98 4.07
C ASP A 232 31.80 -1.98 5.19
N GLY A 233 31.09 -3.11 5.20
CA GLY A 233 31.23 -4.13 6.24
C GLY A 233 30.73 -5.52 5.87
N ALA A 234 30.75 -6.41 6.86
CA ALA A 234 30.13 -7.72 6.76
C ALA A 234 28.60 -7.61 6.98
N LEU A 235 27.87 -8.65 6.57
CA LEU A 235 26.48 -8.80 6.94
C LEU A 235 26.39 -9.01 8.46
N THR A 236 25.70 -8.11 9.16
CA THR A 236 25.65 -8.05 10.62
C THR A 236 24.21 -8.24 11.12
N ARG A 237 24.02 -9.08 12.14
CA ARG A 237 22.73 -9.19 12.83
C ARG A 237 22.65 -8.14 13.95
N THR A 238 21.64 -7.29 13.89
CA THR A 238 21.42 -6.20 14.85
C THR A 238 20.69 -6.67 16.11
N PRO A 239 20.69 -5.87 17.21
CA PRO A 239 19.93 -6.17 18.43
C PRO A 239 18.41 -6.29 18.24
N TRP A 240 17.85 -5.65 17.19
CA TRP A 240 16.43 -5.74 16.81
C TRP A 240 16.18 -6.82 15.75
N GLU A 241 17.09 -7.79 15.66
CA GLU A 241 16.94 -9.02 14.87
C GLU A 241 16.85 -8.84 13.34
N GLN A 242 17.28 -7.70 12.82
CA GLN A 242 17.49 -7.52 11.39
C GLN A 242 18.88 -8.01 11.00
N ASN A 243 19.03 -8.50 9.77
CA ASN A 243 20.36 -8.66 9.16
C ASN A 243 20.58 -7.44 8.28
N CYS A 244 21.66 -6.70 8.49
CA CYS A 244 21.97 -5.45 7.80
C CYS A 244 23.35 -5.55 7.16
N LEU A 245 23.45 -5.07 5.93
CA LEU A 245 24.70 -4.89 5.21
C LEU A 245 24.82 -3.44 4.76
N ARG A 246 25.84 -2.74 5.27
CA ARG A 246 26.13 -1.36 4.91
C ARG A 246 26.96 -1.28 3.64
N MET A 247 26.56 -0.36 2.76
CA MET A 247 27.18 -0.04 1.50
C MET A 247 27.19 1.48 1.30
N SER A 248 28.15 1.97 0.53
CA SER A 248 28.31 3.39 0.21
C SER A 248 28.36 3.58 -1.31
N THR A 249 27.56 4.50 -1.83
CA THR A 249 27.62 4.85 -3.26
C THR A 249 28.90 5.65 -3.55
N SER A 250 29.29 5.75 -4.82
CA SER A 250 30.39 6.63 -5.26
C SER A 250 30.18 8.10 -4.87
N GLU A 251 28.92 8.51 -4.75
CA GLU A 251 28.48 9.86 -4.40
C GLU A 251 28.41 10.09 -2.86
N GLY A 252 28.73 9.06 -2.06
CA GLY A 252 28.80 9.13 -0.60
C GLY A 252 27.48 8.92 0.14
N GLU A 253 26.40 8.53 -0.56
CA GLU A 253 25.16 8.16 0.11
C GLU A 253 25.28 6.81 0.81
N GLN A 254 24.70 6.72 2.01
CA GLN A 254 24.62 5.46 2.73
C GLN A 254 23.46 4.62 2.22
N LEU A 255 23.76 3.36 1.89
CA LEU A 255 22.79 2.34 1.53
C LEU A 255 22.87 1.18 2.53
N THR A 256 21.74 0.81 3.11
CA THR A 256 21.62 -0.40 3.93
C THR A 256 20.75 -1.42 3.21
N LEU A 257 21.32 -2.59 2.89
CA LEU A 257 20.53 -3.75 2.48
C LEU A 257 20.16 -4.54 3.73
N PHE A 258 18.88 -4.86 3.92
CA PHE A 258 18.48 -5.52 5.16
C PHE A 258 17.34 -6.53 5.00
N THR A 259 17.15 -7.36 6.03
CA THR A 259 16.00 -8.26 6.16
C THR A 259 15.25 -7.97 7.45
N LEU A 260 13.93 -8.03 7.41
CA LEU A 260 13.10 -7.98 8.62
C LEU A 260 13.04 -9.34 9.36
N PRO A 261 12.80 -9.33 10.68
CA PRO A 261 12.34 -10.50 11.40
C PRO A 261 11.04 -11.04 10.78
N ALA A 262 10.84 -12.37 10.81
CA ALA A 262 9.71 -13.01 10.14
C ALA A 262 8.35 -12.46 10.60
N GLU A 263 8.17 -12.22 11.90
CA GLU A 263 6.93 -11.67 12.44
C GLU A 263 6.68 -10.23 11.95
N GLU A 264 7.70 -9.37 11.99
CA GLU A 264 7.57 -8.00 11.48
C GLU A 264 7.30 -7.99 9.97
N ARG A 265 7.93 -8.89 9.21
CA ARG A 265 7.72 -9.02 7.78
C ARG A 265 6.24 -9.25 7.44
N VAL A 266 5.56 -10.14 8.17
CA VAL A 266 4.12 -10.39 7.98
C VAL A 266 3.31 -9.11 8.21
N VAL A 267 3.61 -8.37 9.28
CA VAL A 267 2.96 -7.09 9.59
C VAL A 267 3.22 -6.05 8.49
N ARG A 268 4.44 -5.98 7.97
CA ARG A 268 4.83 -5.00 6.93
C ARG A 268 4.30 -5.37 5.55
N GLU A 269 4.21 -6.64 5.19
CA GLU A 269 3.57 -7.09 3.95
C GLU A 269 2.11 -6.63 3.91
N HIS A 270 1.41 -6.76 5.04
CA HIS A 270 0.07 -6.24 5.18
C HIS A 270 0.02 -4.70 5.04
N ALA A 271 0.90 -3.97 5.74
CA ALA A 271 0.98 -2.51 5.63
C ALA A 271 1.39 -2.02 4.21
N ARG A 272 2.13 -2.81 3.43
CA ARG A 272 2.48 -2.49 2.03
C ARG A 272 1.30 -2.68 1.09
N SER A 273 0.49 -3.71 1.32
CA SER A 273 -0.74 -3.95 0.55
C SER A 273 -1.77 -2.81 0.69
N LEU A 274 -1.57 -1.97 1.71
CA LEU A 274 -2.37 -0.80 2.01
C LEU A 274 -1.94 0.48 1.32
N LEU A 275 -0.69 0.56 0.86
CA LEU A 275 -0.21 1.74 0.15
C LEU A 275 -0.68 1.61 -1.31
N PRO A 276 -1.45 2.57 -1.85
CA PRO A 276 -1.81 2.52 -3.26
C PRO A 276 -0.53 2.55 -4.11
N TYR A 277 -0.51 1.74 -5.16
CA TYR A 277 0.46 1.84 -6.25
C TYR A 277 0.25 3.13 -7.04
#